data_AF-A0A7W1JCH3-F1
#
_entry.id   AF-A0A7W1JCH3-F1
#
_cell.length_a   1.000
_cell.length_b   1.000
_cell.length_c   1.000
_cell.angle_alpha   90.00
_cell.angle_beta   90.00
_cell.angle_gamma   90.00
#
_symmetry.space_group_name_H-M   'P 1'
#
loop_
_entity.id
_entity.type
_entity.pdbx_description
1 polymer ?
#
loop_
_entity_poly.entity_id
_entity_poly.type
_entity_poly.pdbx_seq_one_letter_code
_entity_poly.pdbx_strand_id
1 'polypeptide(L)'
;MPTIIAGANSANVVDINNPTAIGRGVSVRGLDENQPSVKIHEWNLTLEKQLSQSAVLRVSYKGKHGINTDQIFDANPAPNDYIWYVTTGQPYM
;
A
#
# COMPACT_ATOMS: atom_id res chain seq x y z
N MET A 1 -37.95 14.41 -12.65
CA MET A 1 -36.59 14.96 -12.81
C MET A 1 -35.59 13.89 -12.38
N PRO A 2 -34.46 13.70 -13.05
CA PRO A 2 -33.50 12.65 -12.69
C PRO A 2 -32.86 12.97 -11.34
N THR A 3 -32.87 12.00 -10.42
CA THR A 3 -32.41 12.19 -9.04
C THR A 3 -30.89 12.09 -8.91
N ILE A 4 -30.20 11.53 -9.90
CA ILE A 4 -28.74 11.39 -9.95
C ILE A 4 -28.23 12.05 -11.24
N ILE A 5 -27.28 12.97 -11.10
CA ILE A 5 -26.69 13.73 -12.20
C ILE A 5 -25.18 13.50 -12.19
N ALA A 6 -24.63 12.97 -13.29
CA ALA A 6 -23.19 12.73 -13.41
C ALA A 6 -22.41 14.06 -13.29
N GLY A 7 -21.37 14.08 -12.44
CA GLY A 7 -20.56 15.28 -12.17
C GLY A 7 -21.07 16.17 -11.03
N ALA A 8 -22.20 15.84 -10.41
CA ALA A 8 -22.67 16.47 -9.17
C ALA A 8 -22.60 15.49 -8.00
N ASN A 9 -22.13 15.96 -6.83
CA ASN A 9 -22.11 15.14 -5.61
C ASN A 9 -23.54 14.68 -5.27
N SER A 10 -23.80 13.39 -5.40
CA SER A 10 -25.09 12.76 -5.14
C SER A 10 -24.98 11.88 -3.89
N ALA A 11 -25.88 12.08 -2.92
CA ALA A 11 -25.93 11.26 -1.70
C ALA A 11 -26.76 9.99 -1.92
N ASN A 12 -26.42 8.89 -1.22
CA ASN A 12 -27.15 7.61 -1.23
C ASN A 12 -27.16 6.86 -2.58
N VAL A 13 -26.14 7.03 -3.43
CA VAL A 13 -26.00 6.27 -4.68
C VAL A 13 -25.78 4.77 -4.43
N VAL A 14 -25.14 4.44 -3.31
CA VAL A 14 -24.81 3.07 -2.93
C VAL A 14 -25.65 2.69 -1.71
N ASP A 15 -26.53 1.70 -1.88
CA ASP A 15 -27.27 1.09 -0.78
C ASP A 15 -26.41 0.05 -0.08
N ILE A 16 -25.98 0.34 1.16
CA ILE A 16 -25.13 -0.53 1.96
C ILE A 16 -25.86 -1.78 2.48
N ASN A 17 -27.20 -1.80 2.42
CA ASN A 17 -28.01 -2.97 2.77
C ASN A 17 -28.28 -3.88 1.57
N ASN A 18 -27.84 -3.48 0.37
CA ASN A 18 -27.93 -4.30 -0.83
C ASN A 18 -26.63 -5.12 -1.00
N PRO A 19 -26.68 -6.47 -0.94
CA PRO A 19 -25.50 -7.34 -1.03
C PRO A 19 -24.74 -7.27 -2.36
N THR A 20 -25.16 -6.47 -3.34
CA THR A 20 -24.42 -6.17 -4.56
C THR A 20 -23.27 -5.18 -4.39
N ALA A 21 -23.02 -4.64 -3.19
CA ALA A 21 -21.98 -3.61 -2.95
C ALA A 21 -20.56 -4.06 -3.32
N ILE A 22 -20.23 -5.36 -3.25
CA ILE A 22 -19.05 -5.98 -3.86
C ILE A 22 -19.46 -7.40 -4.31
N GLY A 23 -19.94 -7.54 -5.55
CA GLY A 23 -20.29 -8.84 -6.13
C GLY A 23 -19.06 -9.70 -6.46
N ARG A 24 -19.26 -11.02 -6.65
CA ARG A 24 -18.21 -11.92 -7.15
C ARG A 24 -17.63 -11.37 -8.46
N GLY A 25 -16.30 -11.30 -8.57
CA GLY A 25 -15.59 -10.79 -9.76
C GLY A 25 -15.35 -9.27 -9.77
N VAL A 26 -15.84 -8.51 -8.78
CA VAL A 26 -15.55 -7.08 -8.65
C VAL A 26 -14.42 -6.88 -7.65
N SER A 27 -13.27 -6.37 -8.12
CA SER A 27 -12.17 -5.98 -7.25
C SER A 27 -12.28 -4.51 -6.86
N VAL A 28 -12.09 -4.19 -5.58
CA VAL A 28 -11.99 -2.81 -5.11
C VAL A 28 -10.58 -2.59 -4.59
N ARG A 29 -9.91 -1.60 -5.18
CA ARG A 29 -8.59 -1.13 -4.76
C ARG A 29 -8.71 0.31 -4.28
N GLY A 30 -8.24 0.57 -3.06
CA GLY A 30 -8.29 1.90 -2.47
C GLY A 30 -7.04 2.22 -1.65
N LEU A 31 -6.83 3.52 -1.47
CA LEU A 31 -5.96 4.05 -0.43
C LEU A 31 -6.85 4.53 0.71
N ASP A 32 -6.33 4.51 1.94
CA ASP A 32 -7.02 5.12 3.08
C ASP A 32 -7.17 6.63 2.84
N GLU A 33 -8.39 7.15 3.02
CA GLU A 33 -8.70 8.57 2.88
C GLU A 33 -7.95 9.43 3.91
N ASN A 34 -7.58 8.85 5.05
CA ASN A 34 -6.82 9.49 6.13
C ASN A 34 -5.35 9.02 6.14
N GLN A 35 -4.74 8.83 4.97
CA GLN A 35 -3.34 8.40 4.88
C GLN A 35 -2.41 9.39 5.59
N PRO A 36 -1.65 8.94 6.60
CA PRO A 36 -0.63 9.79 7.20
C PRO A 36 0.49 10.03 6.19
N SER A 37 1.08 11.22 6.21
CA SER A 37 2.21 11.53 5.34
C SER A 37 3.37 10.56 5.59
N VAL A 38 4.00 10.12 4.50
CA VAL A 38 5.23 9.33 4.52
C VAL A 38 6.30 10.08 5.31
N LYS A 39 7.01 9.39 6.21
CA LYS A 39 8.13 9.95 6.95
C LYS A 39 9.36 9.07 6.78
N ILE A 40 10.52 9.71 6.67
CA ILE A 40 11.81 9.04 6.59
C ILE A 40 12.67 9.53 7.74
N HIS A 41 13.10 8.61 8.59
CA HIS A 41 14.11 8.84 9.60
C HIS A 41 15.47 8.47 9.04
N GLU A 42 16.44 9.37 9.16
CA GLU A 42 17.80 9.17 8.66
C GLU A 42 18.81 9.18 9.80
N TRP A 43 19.76 8.26 9.74
CA TRP A 43 20.90 8.20 10.65
C TRP A 43 22.19 8.41 9.86
N ASN A 44 23.02 9.35 10.32
CA ASN A 44 24.33 9.62 9.76
C ASN A 44 25.34 9.68 10.90
N LEU A 45 25.98 8.55 11.21
CA LEU A 45 26.98 8.43 12.27
C LEU A 45 28.36 8.22 11.66
N THR A 46 29.35 8.96 12.14
CA THR A 46 30.76 8.69 11.86
C THR A 46 31.55 8.76 13.15
N LEU A 47 32.30 7.71 13.42
CA LEU A 47 33.24 7.62 14.52
C LEU A 47 34.65 7.51 13.93
N GLU A 48 35.55 8.32 14.46
CA GLU A 48 36.94 8.34 14.04
C GLU A 48 37.84 8.27 15.25
N LYS A 49 38.88 7.45 15.15
CA LYS A 49 39.90 7.32 16.18
C LYS A 49 41.27 7.23 15.54
N GLN A 50 42.17 8.11 15.94
CA GLN A 50 43.58 8.01 15.62
C GLN A 50 44.20 6.85 16.43
N LEU A 51 44.87 5.93 15.73
CA LEU A 51 45.53 4.77 16.34
C LEU A 51 47.03 5.01 16.53
N SER A 52 47.66 5.76 15.61
CA SER A 52 49.07 6.18 15.69
C SER A 52 49.28 7.50 14.92
N GLN A 53 50.50 8.02 14.89
CA GLN A 53 50.84 9.21 14.10
C GLN A 53 50.57 9.06 12.60
N SER A 54 50.49 7.82 12.09
CA SER A 54 50.29 7.52 10.67
C SER A 54 49.04 6.69 10.37
N ALA A 55 48.20 6.36 11.35
CA ALA A 55 47.03 5.50 11.16
C ALA A 55 45.77 6.02 11.87
N VAL A 56 44.64 5.96 11.17
CA VAL A 56 43.32 6.36 11.66
C VAL A 56 42.31 5.28 11.30
N LEU A 57 41.47 4.91 12.26
CA LEU A 57 40.30 4.06 12.05
C LEU A 57 39.05 4.93 11.96
N ARG A 58 38.26 4.72 10.92
CA ARG A 58 36.97 5.37 10.72
C ARG A 58 35.88 4.32 10.52
N VAL A 59 34.78 4.48 11.24
CA VAL A 59 33.56 3.68 11.06
C VAL A 59 32.42 4.63 10.76
N SER A 60 31.69 4.37 9.68
CA SER A 60 30.55 5.18 9.26
C SER A 60 29.31 4.30 9.12
N TYR A 61 28.18 4.78 9.62
CA TYR A 61 26.88 4.17 9.45
C TYR A 61 25.90 5.18 8.85
N LYS A 62 25.27 4.78 7.76
CA LYS A 62 24.20 5.54 7.09
C LYS A 62 22.98 4.65 6.98
N GLY A 63 21.90 5.02 7.65
CA GLY A 63 20.65 4.26 7.66
C GLY A 63 19.47 5.14 7.30
N LYS A 64 18.44 4.52 6.72
CA LYS A 64 17.13 5.16 6.47
C LYS A 64 16.02 4.22 6.94
N HIS A 65 15.00 4.77 7.58
CA HIS A 65 13.81 4.05 7.98
C HIS A 65 12.57 4.84 7.58
N GLY A 66 11.84 4.29 6.62
CA GLY A 66 10.56 4.81 6.17
C GLY A 66 9.42 4.27 7.03
N ILE A 67 8.50 5.14 7.41
CA ILE A 67 7.22 4.80 8.04
C ILE A 67 6.09 5.46 7.26
N ASN A 68 4.86 4.97 7.46
CA ASN A 68 3.66 5.48 6.80
C ASN A 68 3.75 5.42 5.27
N THR A 69 4.46 4.43 4.74
CA THR A 69 4.49 4.18 3.29
C THR A 69 3.10 3.78 2.81
N ASP A 70 2.78 4.10 1.55
CA ASP A 70 1.50 3.79 0.96
C ASP A 70 1.13 2.32 1.20
N GLN A 71 -0.04 2.12 1.81
CA GLN A 71 -0.65 0.81 1.95
C GLN A 71 -1.88 0.76 1.06
N ILE A 72 -1.85 -0.18 0.10
CA ILE A 72 -2.97 -0.46 -0.78
C ILE A 72 -3.86 -1.47 -0.08
N PHE A 73 -5.14 -1.15 0.08
CA PHE A 73 -6.14 -2.11 0.51
C PHE A 73 -6.83 -2.69 -0.72
N ASP A 74 -6.60 -3.98 -0.95
CA ASP A 74 -7.22 -4.75 -2.03
C ASP A 74 -8.32 -5.65 -1.45
N ALA A 75 -9.57 -5.31 -1.71
CA ALA A 75 -10.73 -6.13 -1.37
C ALA A 75 -11.18 -6.95 -2.58
N ASN A 76 -11.29 -8.26 -2.39
CA ASN A 76 -11.65 -9.22 -3.45
C ASN A 76 -10.77 -9.10 -4.71
N PRO A 77 -9.42 -9.18 -4.57
CA PRO A 77 -8.54 -9.19 -5.73
C PRO A 77 -8.87 -10.41 -6.60
N ALA A 78 -8.75 -10.25 -7.93
CA ALA A 78 -8.85 -11.38 -8.84
C ALA A 78 -7.80 -12.44 -8.46
N PRO A 79 -8.16 -13.74 -8.39
CA PRO A 79 -7.21 -14.79 -8.09
C PRO A 79 -6.13 -14.82 -9.18
N ASN A 80 -4.88 -15.06 -8.78
CA ASN A 80 -3.82 -15.33 -9.75
C ASN A 80 -3.99 -16.77 -10.32
N ASP A 81 -3.36 -17.04 -11.47
CA ASP A 81 -3.48 -18.32 -12.17
C ASP A 81 -3.19 -19.52 -11.28
N TYR A 82 -2.19 -19.39 -10.40
CA TYR A 82 -1.82 -20.44 -9.46
C TYR A 82 -2.93 -20.72 -8.45
N ILE A 83 -3.43 -19.70 -7.76
CA ILE A 83 -4.53 -19.80 -6.78
C ILE A 83 -5.79 -20.35 -7.46
N TRP A 84 -6.11 -19.87 -8.67
CA TRP A 84 -7.24 -20.37 -9.43
C TRP A 84 -7.10 -21.87 -9.74
N TYR A 85 -5.94 -22.29 -10.26
CA TYR A 85 -5.67 -23.67 -10.61
C TYR A 85 -5.71 -24.61 -9.40
N VAL A 86 -5.11 -24.24 -8.26
CA VAL A 86 -5.12 -25.10 -7.07
C VAL A 86 -6.50 -25.15 -6.39
N THR A 87 -7.33 -24.11 -6.54
CA THR A 87 -8.66 -24.05 -5.91
C THR A 87 -9.74 -24.70 -6.79
N THR A 88 -9.65 -24.58 -8.11
CA THR A 88 -10.68 -25.03 -9.06
C THR A 88 -10.29 -26.24 -9.89
N GLY A 89 -8.99 -26.54 -10.00
CA GLY A 89 -8.45 -27.56 -10.91
C GLY A 89 -8.49 -27.15 -12.40
N GLN A 90 -8.87 -25.91 -12.71
CA GLN A 90 -9.00 -25.40 -14.07
C GLN A 90 -7.95 -24.32 -14.36
N PRO A 91 -7.47 -24.19 -15.62
CA PRO A 91 -6.66 -23.04 -16.02
C PRO A 91 -7.48 -21.75 -15.95
N TYR A 92 -6.83 -20.63 -15.60
CA TYR A 92 -7.43 -19.29 -15.63
C TYR A 92 -7.57 -18.85 -17.10
N MET A 93 -8.74 -18.35 -17.51
CA MET A 93 -9.07 -18.01 -18.91
C MET A 93 -8.94 -16.51 -19.17
#